data_AF-A0AAV0ZC87-F1
#
_entry.id   AF-A0AAV0ZC87-F1
#
_cell.length_a   1.000
_cell.length_b   1.000
_cell.length_c   1.000
_cell.angle_alpha   90.00
_cell.angle_beta   90.00
_cell.angle_gamma   90.00
#
_symmetry.space_group_name_H-M   'P 1'
#
loop_
_entity.id
_entity.type
_entity.pdbx_description
1 polymer ?
#
loop_
_entity_poly.entity_id
_entity_poly.type
_entity_poly.pdbx_seq_one_letter_code
_entity_poly.pdbx_strand_id
1 'polypeptide(L)'
;MWSPITDAIRIIFSTIVQHCIHKDFHEAVAKMSIIHAFLFLLIHSIDKLGMWHRLPVFMGLFYLPSRRHLHQHYNLFNVGQTPVGISEGSFFGRNILPVDQKDKLLKPDPMVVATKLLARKTFKDTGKQFNVLAAAWIQFMIHDWIDPLEDTQQIEFTAPHELANQCPLKSFKFLKTKEIPTGFYDIKTGHANIRTPWWRLEADRFYTSNFNEETYTKKGFEWVNTTESLKDVIDRHYPGMTDKWLNASSTFSVWDAPPNIPNPIPIYLRTPS
;
A
#
# COMPACT_ATOMS: atom_id res chain seq x y z
N MET A 1 -40.05 15.76 3.12
CA MET A 1 -40.76 15.03 4.20
C MET A 1 -40.57 13.55 3.89
N TRP A 2 -39.72 12.86 4.63
CA TRP A 2 -39.44 11.44 4.39
C TRP A 2 -40.66 10.61 4.83
N SER A 3 -40.87 9.45 4.21
CA SER A 3 -42.01 8.57 4.49
C SER A 3 -41.89 7.95 5.90
N PRO A 4 -42.99 7.71 6.63
CA PRO A 4 -42.96 7.02 7.93
C PRO A 4 -42.19 5.68 7.90
N ILE A 5 -42.20 5.01 6.74
CA ILE A 5 -41.48 3.75 6.50
C ILE A 5 -39.97 3.97 6.54
N THR A 6 -39.47 5.08 5.98
CA THR A 6 -38.04 5.39 5.96
C THR A 6 -37.48 5.75 7.34
N ASP A 7 -38.29 6.31 8.22
CA ASP A 7 -37.88 6.64 9.59
C ASP A 7 -37.82 5.38 10.48
N ALA A 8 -38.78 4.45 10.34
CA ALA A 8 -38.76 3.17 11.04
C ALA A 8 -37.54 2.31 10.64
N ILE A 9 -37.22 2.26 9.34
CA ILE A 9 -36.03 1.55 8.84
C ILE A 9 -34.75 2.16 9.42
N ARG A 10 -34.65 3.50 9.50
CA ARG A 10 -33.49 4.17 10.09
C ARG A 10 -33.30 3.86 11.57
N ILE A 11 -34.36 3.77 12.36
CA ILE A 11 -34.30 3.46 13.80
C ILE A 11 -33.85 2.02 14.04
N ILE A 12 -34.39 1.06 13.28
CA ILE A 12 -33.98 -0.35 13.38
C ILE A 12 -32.50 -0.48 12.95
N PHE A 13 -32.14 0.18 11.85
CA PHE A 13 -30.76 0.18 11.35
C PHE A 13 -29.79 0.79 12.36
N SER A 14 -30.11 1.93 12.99
CA SER A 14 -29.26 2.57 13.98
C SER A 14 -29.07 1.70 15.23
N THR A 15 -30.10 0.97 15.65
CA THR A 15 -30.03 0.03 16.78
C THR A 15 -29.12 -1.15 16.47
N ILE A 16 -29.23 -1.73 15.27
CA ILE A 16 -28.35 -2.81 14.80
C ILE A 16 -26.90 -2.33 14.70
N VAL A 17 -26.68 -1.13 14.16
CA VAL A 17 -25.35 -0.49 14.08
C VAL A 17 -24.73 -0.36 15.47
N GLN A 18 -25.48 0.15 16.45
CA GLN A 18 -24.97 0.34 17.81
C GLN A 18 -24.56 -0.96 18.50
N HIS A 19 -25.26 -2.07 18.24
CA HIS A 19 -24.99 -3.35 18.90
C HIS A 19 -23.93 -4.20 18.14
N CYS A 20 -23.97 -4.18 16.81
CA CYS A 20 -23.16 -5.06 15.97
C CYS A 20 -21.85 -4.43 15.50
N ILE A 21 -21.66 -3.11 15.61
CA ILE A 21 -20.47 -2.41 15.11
C ILE A 21 -19.63 -1.85 16.26
N HIS A 22 -18.30 -1.99 16.17
CA HIS A 22 -17.38 -1.39 17.14
C HIS A 22 -17.58 0.13 17.24
N LYS A 23 -17.51 0.68 18.46
CA LYS A 23 -17.82 2.09 18.75
C LYS A 23 -17.05 3.07 17.87
N ASP A 24 -15.78 2.78 17.61
CA ASP A 24 -14.89 3.61 16.80
C ASP A 24 -15.36 3.78 15.33
N PHE A 25 -16.21 2.88 14.83
CA PHE A 25 -16.75 2.98 13.48
C PHE A 25 -18.12 3.68 13.42
N HIS A 26 -18.73 4.02 14.55
CA HIS A 26 -20.08 4.63 14.56
C HIS A 26 -20.11 5.94 13.78
N GLU A 27 -19.09 6.79 13.93
CA GLU A 27 -18.98 8.05 13.17
C GLU A 27 -18.81 7.81 11.67
N ALA A 28 -17.97 6.83 11.29
CA ALA A 28 -17.74 6.49 9.90
C ALA A 28 -19.02 5.95 9.24
N VAL A 29 -19.71 5.01 9.91
CA VAL A 29 -20.95 4.40 9.41
C VAL A 29 -22.09 5.40 9.33
N ALA A 30 -22.16 6.38 10.24
CA ALA A 30 -23.17 7.44 10.19
C ALA A 30 -23.07 8.32 8.93
N LYS A 31 -21.88 8.43 8.32
CA LYS A 31 -21.64 9.16 7.07
C LYS A 31 -21.90 8.31 5.81
N MET A 32 -22.21 7.02 5.97
CA MET A 32 -22.41 6.10 4.85
C MET A 32 -23.84 6.12 4.30
N SER A 33 -23.98 5.78 3.02
CA SER A 33 -25.29 5.45 2.45
C SER A 33 -25.82 4.15 3.05
N ILE A 34 -27.12 3.89 2.97
CA ILE A 34 -27.73 2.65 3.49
C ILE A 34 -27.07 1.40 2.88
N ILE A 35 -26.79 1.44 1.56
CA ILE A 35 -26.15 0.34 0.84
C ILE A 35 -24.71 0.13 1.34
N HIS A 36 -23.93 1.21 1.49
CA HIS A 36 -22.55 1.12 1.96
C HIS A 36 -22.47 0.70 3.43
N ALA A 37 -23.41 1.14 4.26
CA ALA A 37 -23.49 0.76 5.66
C ALA A 37 -23.87 -0.73 5.82
N PHE A 38 -24.77 -1.25 4.97
CA PHE A 38 -25.06 -2.69 4.89
C PHE A 38 -23.82 -3.49 4.43
N LEU A 39 -23.15 -3.02 3.38
CA LEU A 39 -21.92 -3.65 2.88
C LEU A 39 -20.82 -3.67 3.95
N PHE A 40 -20.66 -2.57 4.68
CA PHE A 40 -19.75 -2.46 5.81
C PHE A 40 -20.10 -3.47 6.91
N LEU A 41 -21.38 -3.62 7.27
CA LEU A 41 -21.81 -4.58 8.28
C LEU A 41 -21.44 -6.02 7.90
N LEU A 42 -21.60 -6.40 6.62
CA LEU A 42 -21.23 -7.72 6.13
C LEU A 42 -19.71 -7.94 6.22
N ILE A 43 -18.90 -6.99 5.75
CA ILE A 43 -17.44 -7.05 5.84
C ILE A 43 -16.98 -7.10 7.30
N HIS A 44 -17.53 -6.22 8.15
CA HIS A 44 -17.18 -6.13 9.56
C HIS A 44 -17.52 -7.41 10.32
N SER A 45 -18.60 -8.10 9.94
CA SER A 45 -18.95 -9.40 10.53
C SER A 45 -17.90 -10.47 10.20
N ILE A 46 -17.37 -10.48 8.96
CA ILE A 46 -16.28 -11.37 8.56
C ILE A 46 -14.98 -10.99 9.29
N ASP A 47 -14.71 -9.69 9.44
CA ASP A 47 -13.53 -9.17 10.14
C ASP A 47 -13.52 -9.55 11.63
N LYS A 48 -14.68 -9.47 12.30
CA LYS A 48 -14.83 -9.88 13.71
C LYS A 48 -14.48 -11.35 13.93
N LEU A 49 -14.74 -12.20 12.93
CA LEU A 49 -14.36 -13.60 12.98
C LEU A 49 -12.88 -13.82 12.64
N GLY A 50 -12.21 -12.83 12.02
CA GLY A 50 -10.81 -12.92 11.62
C GLY A 50 -10.54 -13.96 10.52
N MET A 51 -11.57 -14.31 9.73
CA MET A 51 -11.51 -15.45 8.80
C MET A 51 -11.42 -15.07 7.33
N TRP A 52 -11.42 -13.78 6.95
CA TRP A 52 -11.53 -13.36 5.55
C TRP A 52 -10.48 -14.03 4.63
N HIS A 53 -9.25 -14.17 5.11
CA HIS A 53 -8.13 -14.76 4.36
C HIS A 53 -8.08 -16.30 4.45
N ARG A 54 -9.04 -16.94 5.13
CA ARG A 54 -9.23 -18.40 5.21
C ARG A 54 -10.46 -18.88 4.45
N LEU A 55 -11.29 -17.95 3.95
CA LEU A 55 -12.45 -18.30 3.14
C LEU A 55 -12.02 -18.82 1.76
N PRO A 56 -12.85 -19.64 1.09
CA PRO A 56 -12.64 -20.00 -0.31
C PRO A 56 -12.37 -18.76 -1.18
N VAL A 57 -11.49 -18.89 -2.18
CA VAL A 57 -11.02 -17.76 -3.01
C VAL A 57 -12.17 -16.95 -3.60
N PHE A 58 -13.23 -17.58 -4.11
CA PHE A 58 -14.39 -16.86 -4.63
C PHE A 58 -15.10 -15.96 -3.60
N MET A 59 -15.12 -16.34 -2.31
CA MET A 59 -15.63 -15.48 -1.24
C MET A 59 -14.66 -14.33 -0.95
N GLY A 60 -13.35 -14.60 -1.02
CA GLY A 60 -12.32 -13.55 -0.99
C GLY A 60 -12.46 -12.54 -2.14
N LEU A 61 -12.84 -13.01 -3.33
CA LEU A 61 -13.15 -12.18 -4.49
C LEU A 61 -14.45 -11.38 -4.37
N PHE A 62 -15.30 -11.67 -3.39
CA PHE A 62 -16.38 -10.78 -3.00
C PHE A 62 -15.92 -9.80 -1.92
N TYR A 63 -15.30 -10.32 -0.86
CA TYR A 63 -14.83 -9.53 0.28
C TYR A 63 -13.86 -8.40 -0.13
N LEU A 64 -12.82 -8.71 -0.92
CA LEU A 64 -11.77 -7.74 -1.27
C LEU A 64 -12.30 -6.60 -2.15
N PRO A 65 -13.06 -6.84 -3.24
CA PRO A 65 -13.65 -5.75 -4.01
C PRO A 65 -14.65 -4.93 -3.20
N SER A 66 -15.47 -5.55 -2.35
CA SER A 66 -16.39 -4.81 -1.49
C SER A 66 -15.64 -3.90 -0.50
N ARG A 67 -14.59 -4.41 0.14
CA ARG A 67 -13.74 -3.61 1.03
C ARG A 67 -13.01 -2.50 0.28
N ARG A 68 -12.48 -2.80 -0.89
CA ARG A 68 -11.86 -1.81 -1.79
C ARG A 68 -12.83 -0.71 -2.19
N HIS A 69 -14.07 -1.07 -2.55
CA HIS A 69 -15.12 -0.12 -2.92
C HIS A 69 -15.44 0.86 -1.79
N LEU A 70 -15.53 0.37 -0.55
CA LEU A 70 -15.69 1.23 0.63
C LEU A 70 -14.49 2.16 0.82
N HIS A 71 -13.26 1.64 0.70
CA HIS A 71 -12.06 2.48 0.81
C HIS A 71 -11.98 3.56 -0.29
N GLN A 72 -12.39 3.24 -1.52
CA GLN A 72 -12.43 4.23 -2.61
C GLN A 72 -13.42 5.37 -2.31
N HIS A 73 -14.55 5.07 -1.65
CA HIS A 73 -15.55 6.09 -1.32
C HIS A 73 -15.23 6.91 -0.07
N TYR A 74 -14.58 6.31 0.92
CA TYR A 74 -14.44 6.91 2.26
C TYR A 74 -13.00 7.19 2.70
N ASN A 75 -12.01 6.76 1.91
CA ASN A 75 -10.57 6.88 2.23
C ASN A 75 -9.76 7.48 1.08
N LEU A 76 -10.35 8.34 0.25
CA LEU A 76 -9.62 9.14 -0.74
C LEU A 76 -9.90 10.61 -0.49
N PHE A 77 -8.94 11.28 0.15
CA PHE A 77 -9.00 12.70 0.48
C PHE A 77 -8.02 13.48 -0.40
N ASN A 78 -8.55 14.42 -1.16
CA ASN A 78 -7.76 15.35 -1.96
C ASN A 78 -7.03 16.35 -1.04
N VAL A 79 -5.85 16.79 -1.45
CA VAL A 79 -5.04 17.77 -0.71
C VAL A 79 -4.61 18.88 -1.66
N GLY A 80 -5.01 20.12 -1.35
CA GLY A 80 -4.72 21.26 -2.21
C GLY A 80 -5.53 21.29 -3.50
N GLN A 81 -5.20 22.26 -4.37
CA GLN A 81 -5.80 22.32 -5.70
C GLN A 81 -5.22 21.21 -6.57
N THR A 82 -6.09 20.48 -7.26
CA THR A 82 -5.68 19.45 -8.21
C THR A 82 -5.41 20.14 -9.55
N PRO A 83 -4.15 20.27 -10.00
CA PRO A 83 -3.88 20.67 -11.38
C PRO A 83 -4.49 19.64 -12.35
N VAL A 84 -4.73 20.05 -13.60
CA VAL A 84 -5.23 19.16 -14.66
C VAL A 84 -4.13 18.14 -15.00
N GLY A 85 -4.10 17.05 -14.23
CA GLY A 85 -3.02 16.06 -14.25
C GLY A 85 -2.13 16.16 -13.00
N ILE A 86 -1.86 15.01 -12.38
CA ILE A 86 -0.92 14.89 -11.28
C ILE A 86 0.50 14.86 -11.88
N SER A 87 1.45 15.62 -11.34
CA SER A 87 2.82 15.70 -11.88
C SER A 87 3.84 15.72 -10.75
N GLU A 88 5.13 15.77 -11.10
CA GLU A 88 6.15 16.23 -10.16
C GLU A 88 5.73 17.57 -9.52
N GLY A 89 5.95 17.70 -8.22
CA GLY A 89 5.58 18.86 -7.40
C GLY A 89 4.12 18.87 -6.93
N SER A 90 3.30 17.88 -7.33
CA SER A 90 1.92 17.77 -6.86
C SER A 90 1.83 17.32 -5.40
N PHE A 91 0.70 17.65 -4.75
CA PHE A 91 0.45 17.26 -3.36
C PHE A 91 0.24 15.74 -3.21
N PHE A 92 0.75 15.18 -2.12
CA PHE A 92 0.33 13.87 -1.66
C PHE A 92 -1.14 13.91 -1.21
N GLY A 93 -1.97 13.05 -1.80
CA GLY A 93 -3.30 12.75 -1.27
C GLY A 93 -3.25 12.08 0.10
N ARG A 94 -4.40 11.92 0.75
CA ARG A 94 -4.51 11.22 2.04
C ARG A 94 -5.56 10.13 2.00
N ASN A 95 -5.32 9.05 2.75
CA ASN A 95 -6.34 8.01 2.97
C ASN A 95 -7.08 8.13 4.30
N ILE A 96 -6.51 8.91 5.22
CA ILE A 96 -7.04 9.18 6.55
C ILE A 96 -6.85 10.67 6.80
N LEU A 97 -7.81 11.30 7.49
CA LEU A 97 -7.71 12.70 7.88
C LEU A 97 -6.44 12.93 8.74
N PRO A 98 -5.75 14.07 8.56
CA PRO A 98 -4.53 14.35 9.30
C PRO A 98 -4.81 14.46 10.80
N VAL A 99 -3.97 13.79 11.59
CA VAL A 99 -3.94 13.95 13.06
C VAL A 99 -2.70 14.76 13.39
N ASP A 100 -2.89 15.95 13.95
CA ASP A 100 -1.77 16.79 14.35
C ASP A 100 -1.02 16.14 15.53
N GLN A 101 0.30 16.03 15.37
CA GLN A 101 1.23 15.42 16.34
C GLN A 101 2.44 16.32 16.59
N LYS A 102 2.39 17.61 16.22
CA LYS A 102 3.50 18.55 16.40
C LYS A 102 3.96 18.65 17.87
N ASP A 103 3.06 18.46 18.83
CA ASP A 103 3.33 18.43 20.28
C ASP A 103 3.90 17.10 20.80
N LYS A 104 3.90 16.07 19.95
CA LYS A 104 4.24 14.68 20.28
C LYS A 104 5.34 14.08 19.40
N LEU A 105 5.99 14.87 18.54
CA LEU A 105 7.05 14.40 17.64
C LEU A 105 8.18 13.63 18.35
N LEU A 106 8.47 13.97 19.62
CA LEU A 106 9.50 13.35 20.44
C LEU A 106 8.92 12.46 21.58
N LYS A 107 7.65 12.05 21.49
CA LYS A 107 6.95 11.32 22.56
C LYS A 107 6.30 10.02 22.03
N PRO A 108 6.85 8.84 22.32
CA PRO A 108 8.15 8.59 22.96
C PRO A 108 9.32 9.07 22.08
N ASP A 109 10.51 9.18 22.67
CA ASP A 109 11.71 9.60 21.95
C ASP A 109 12.01 8.65 20.77
N PRO A 110 12.22 9.16 19.54
CA PRO A 110 12.43 8.32 18.36
C PRO A 110 13.65 7.40 18.46
N MET A 111 14.72 7.84 19.14
CA MET A 111 15.93 7.06 19.33
C MET A 111 15.72 5.94 20.35
N VAL A 112 14.84 6.15 21.34
CA VAL A 112 14.38 5.06 22.22
C VAL A 112 13.63 3.99 21.43
N VAL A 113 12.71 4.40 20.55
CA VAL A 113 11.95 3.45 19.69
C VAL A 113 12.89 2.70 18.77
N ALA A 114 13.80 3.41 18.08
CA ALA A 114 14.76 2.81 17.17
C ALA A 114 15.66 1.79 17.89
N THR A 115 16.21 2.15 19.04
CA THR A 115 17.14 1.29 19.79
C THR A 115 16.45 0.08 20.42
N LYS A 116 15.27 0.28 21.02
CA LYS A 116 14.61 -0.80 21.78
C LYS A 116 13.77 -1.74 20.91
N LEU A 117 13.16 -1.22 19.83
CA LEU A 117 12.16 -1.96 19.04
C LEU A 117 12.59 -2.24 17.59
N LEU A 118 13.42 -1.41 16.96
CA LEU A 118 13.77 -1.56 15.54
C LEU A 118 15.18 -2.14 15.30
N ALA A 119 16.11 -1.88 16.22
CA ALA A 119 17.48 -2.37 16.10
C ALA A 119 17.50 -3.89 15.97
N ARG A 120 18.06 -4.37 14.87
CA ARG A 120 18.12 -5.80 14.56
C ARG A 120 19.00 -6.51 15.59
N LYS A 121 18.37 -7.34 16.43
CA LYS A 121 19.07 -8.21 17.42
C LYS A 121 19.50 -9.52 16.78
N THR A 122 18.54 -10.21 16.17
CA THR A 122 18.76 -11.46 15.44
C THR A 122 18.18 -11.28 14.05
N PHE A 123 18.91 -11.71 13.03
CA PHE A 123 18.40 -11.69 11.67
C PHE A 123 17.19 -12.61 11.55
N LYS A 124 16.12 -12.10 10.93
CA LYS A 124 14.90 -12.84 10.58
C LYS A 124 14.75 -12.72 9.07
N ASP A 125 14.80 -13.85 8.38
CA ASP A 125 14.54 -13.92 6.94
C ASP A 125 13.08 -14.32 6.65
N THR A 126 12.77 -14.42 5.38
CA THR A 126 11.47 -14.84 4.84
C THR A 126 11.48 -16.32 4.41
N GLY A 127 12.45 -17.10 4.90
CA GLY A 127 12.73 -18.44 4.44
C GLY A 127 12.92 -18.48 2.93
N LYS A 128 12.11 -19.29 2.24
CA LYS A 128 12.18 -19.48 0.78
C LYS A 128 11.26 -18.55 -0.01
N GLN A 129 10.47 -17.71 0.68
CA GLN A 129 9.38 -16.96 0.08
C GLN A 129 9.85 -15.72 -0.71
N PHE A 130 10.86 -14.99 -0.23
CA PHE A 130 11.19 -13.67 -0.77
C PHE A 130 12.69 -13.37 -0.72
N ASN A 131 13.36 -13.32 -1.88
CA ASN A 131 14.81 -13.14 -1.96
C ASN A 131 15.25 -11.66 -2.03
N VAL A 132 16.57 -11.44 -2.15
CA VAL A 132 17.17 -10.09 -2.21
C VAL A 132 16.80 -9.34 -3.50
N LEU A 133 16.58 -10.03 -4.62
CA LEU A 133 16.13 -9.38 -5.87
C LEU A 133 14.73 -8.78 -5.68
N ALA A 134 13.85 -9.47 -4.96
CA ALA A 134 12.52 -8.98 -4.65
C ALA A 134 12.57 -7.77 -3.70
N ALA A 135 13.53 -7.75 -2.75
CA ALA A 135 13.79 -6.58 -1.90
C ALA A 135 14.32 -5.37 -2.69
N ALA A 136 15.21 -5.61 -3.67
CA ALA A 136 15.69 -4.55 -4.57
C ALA A 136 14.58 -4.04 -5.49
N TRP A 137 13.70 -4.92 -5.97
CA TRP A 137 12.57 -4.55 -6.82
C TRP A 137 11.61 -3.59 -6.13
N ILE A 138 11.23 -3.84 -4.87
CA ILE A 138 10.31 -2.93 -4.18
C ILE A 138 10.95 -1.56 -3.94
N GLN A 139 12.25 -1.48 -3.69
CA GLN A 139 12.96 -0.19 -3.63
C GLN A 139 12.97 0.51 -4.99
N PHE A 140 13.17 -0.22 -6.08
CA PHE A 140 13.08 0.31 -7.44
C PHE A 140 11.69 0.91 -7.73
N MET A 141 10.61 0.28 -7.25
CA MET A 141 9.27 0.86 -7.33
C MET A 141 9.13 2.15 -6.52
N ILE A 142 9.68 2.21 -5.30
CA ILE A 142 9.63 3.43 -4.47
C ILE A 142 10.35 4.60 -5.14
N HIS A 143 11.51 4.35 -5.76
CA HIS A 143 12.23 5.36 -6.54
C HIS A 143 11.42 5.90 -7.74
N ASP A 144 10.42 5.15 -8.19
CA ASP A 144 9.49 5.58 -9.24
C ASP A 144 8.32 6.41 -8.66
N TRP A 145 7.79 6.01 -7.50
CA TRP A 145 6.50 6.51 -7.02
C TRP A 145 6.60 7.77 -6.16
N ILE A 146 7.47 7.78 -5.15
CA ILE A 146 7.36 8.72 -4.04
C ILE A 146 8.70 9.22 -3.51
N ASP A 147 8.79 10.53 -3.33
CA ASP A 147 9.90 11.20 -2.66
C ASP A 147 9.42 12.55 -2.12
N PRO A 148 9.40 12.79 -0.79
CA PRO A 148 8.88 14.04 -0.24
C PRO A 148 9.80 15.23 -0.48
N LEU A 149 9.23 16.39 -0.83
CA LEU A 149 9.98 17.63 -0.89
C LEU A 149 10.52 18.03 0.49
N GLU A 150 11.82 18.23 0.58
CA GLU A 150 12.50 18.74 1.77
C GLU A 150 12.47 20.27 1.83
N ASP A 151 12.47 20.82 3.04
CA ASP A 151 12.66 22.23 3.32
C ASP A 151 14.16 22.54 3.54
N THR A 152 14.51 23.81 3.67
CA THR A 152 15.89 24.22 3.97
C THR A 152 16.22 24.18 5.46
N GLN A 153 15.20 24.07 6.32
CA GLN A 153 15.38 24.02 7.77
C GLN A 153 15.96 22.67 8.21
N GLN A 154 17.12 22.71 8.87
CA GLN A 154 17.69 21.53 9.53
C GLN A 154 17.08 21.33 10.92
N ILE A 155 16.80 20.06 11.22
CA ILE A 155 16.40 19.58 12.54
C ILE A 155 17.49 18.62 13.03
N GLU A 156 17.80 18.67 14.32
CA GLU A 156 18.75 17.78 14.97
C GLU A 156 18.04 16.88 15.97
N PHE A 157 18.30 15.58 15.88
CA PHE A 157 17.93 14.61 16.92
C PHE A 157 19.16 14.24 17.71
N THR A 158 19.02 14.20 19.04
CA THR A 158 20.08 13.82 19.96
C THR A 158 19.62 12.64 20.81
N ALA A 159 20.47 11.64 20.93
CA ALA A 159 20.18 10.45 21.71
C ALA A 159 20.06 10.81 23.20
N PRO A 160 19.02 10.34 23.90
CA PRO A 160 18.98 10.43 25.35
C PRO A 160 20.23 9.80 25.97
N HIS A 161 20.76 10.44 27.02
CA HIS A 161 21.99 10.00 27.69
C HIS A 161 21.97 8.51 28.07
N GLU A 162 20.81 8.00 28.48
CA GLU A 162 20.60 6.60 28.87
C GLU A 162 20.88 5.58 27.74
N LEU A 163 20.69 5.98 26.47
CA LEU A 163 20.83 5.10 25.30
C LEU A 163 21.99 5.48 24.38
N ALA A 164 22.70 6.58 24.67
CA ALA A 164 23.77 7.10 23.83
C ALA A 164 24.87 6.06 23.51
N ASN A 165 25.12 5.11 24.42
CA ASN A 165 26.10 4.03 24.22
C ASN A 165 25.63 2.92 23.26
N GLN A 166 24.32 2.81 23.02
CA GLN A 166 23.72 1.80 22.12
C GLN A 166 23.40 2.36 20.74
N CYS A 167 23.41 3.69 20.60
CA CYS A 167 23.16 4.37 19.33
C CYS A 167 24.46 4.51 18.53
N PRO A 168 24.50 4.09 17.25
CA PRO A 168 25.68 4.31 16.39
C PRO A 168 26.02 5.78 16.19
N LEU A 169 25.00 6.64 16.12
CA LEU A 169 25.12 8.09 16.04
C LEU A 169 24.53 8.70 17.32
N LYS A 170 25.30 9.58 17.98
CA LYS A 170 24.87 10.28 19.20
C LYS A 170 23.92 11.44 18.89
N SER A 171 24.14 12.10 17.76
CA SER A 171 23.19 13.03 17.16
C SER A 171 23.30 12.97 15.63
N PHE A 172 22.26 13.40 14.95
CA PHE A 172 22.26 13.56 13.50
C PHE A 172 21.32 14.67 13.08
N LYS A 173 21.63 15.30 11.95
CA LYS A 173 20.84 16.39 11.35
C LYS A 173 20.18 15.91 10.07
N PHE A 174 18.97 16.38 9.83
CA PHE A 174 18.21 16.12 8.61
C PHE A 174 17.33 17.31 8.27
N LEU A 175 16.83 17.36 7.04
CA LEU A 175 15.97 18.44 6.58
C LEU A 175 14.52 18.17 6.96
N LYS A 176 13.81 19.22 7.38
CA LYS A 176 12.38 19.15 7.65
C LYS A 176 11.63 18.87 6.36
N THR A 177 10.58 18.06 6.37
CA THR A 177 9.67 17.94 5.22
C THR A 177 8.95 19.28 4.95
N LYS A 178 8.92 19.73 3.69
CA LYS A 178 8.29 20.99 3.31
C LYS A 178 6.78 20.96 3.56
N GLU A 179 6.29 21.88 4.37
CA GLU A 179 4.85 22.11 4.57
C GLU A 179 4.40 23.23 3.64
N ILE A 180 3.43 22.94 2.76
CA ILE A 180 2.89 23.91 1.80
C ILE A 180 1.41 24.17 2.15
N PRO A 181 1.00 25.43 2.32
CA PRO A 181 -0.42 25.77 2.51
C PRO A 181 -1.26 25.34 1.32
N THR A 182 -2.38 24.70 1.59
CA THR A 182 -3.29 24.19 0.53
C THR A 182 -4.33 25.23 0.11
N GLY A 183 -4.66 26.18 0.98
CA GLY A 183 -5.78 27.11 0.82
C GLY A 183 -7.15 26.52 1.20
N PHE A 184 -7.22 25.30 1.74
CA PHE A 184 -8.47 24.62 2.12
C PHE A 184 -8.65 24.52 3.64
N TYR A 185 -9.90 24.48 4.11
CA TYR A 185 -10.22 24.42 5.54
C TYR A 185 -9.95 23.03 6.16
N ASP A 186 -10.39 21.97 5.49
CA ASP A 186 -10.32 20.61 6.03
C ASP A 186 -8.88 20.10 6.19
N ILE A 187 -8.05 20.31 5.17
CA ILE A 187 -6.64 19.94 5.15
C ILE A 187 -5.85 21.19 4.80
N LYS A 188 -5.36 21.89 5.83
CA LYS A 188 -4.74 23.23 5.71
C LYS A 188 -3.32 23.22 5.11
N THR A 189 -2.59 22.14 5.33
CA THR A 189 -1.22 21.97 4.85
C THR A 189 -1.07 20.60 4.17
N GLY A 190 -0.23 20.57 3.14
CA GLY A 190 0.14 19.37 2.42
C GLY A 190 1.65 19.30 2.16
N HIS A 191 2.08 18.18 1.60
CA HIS A 191 3.46 17.94 1.20
C HIS A 191 3.49 17.61 -0.28
N ALA A 192 4.51 18.09 -1.00
CA ALA A 192 4.69 17.81 -2.41
C ALA A 192 5.53 16.55 -2.63
N ASN A 193 5.18 15.79 -3.67
CA ASN A 193 5.98 14.69 -4.19
C ASN A 193 6.94 15.22 -5.26
N ILE A 194 8.24 15.00 -5.12
CA ILE A 194 9.23 15.36 -6.16
C ILE A 194 9.38 14.26 -7.24
N ARG A 195 8.59 13.18 -7.15
CA ARG A 195 8.42 12.19 -8.22
C ARG A 195 7.04 12.34 -8.86
N THR A 196 6.88 11.80 -10.05
CA THR A 196 5.58 11.63 -10.69
C THR A 196 4.86 10.42 -10.07
N PRO A 197 3.74 10.60 -9.34
CA PRO A 197 3.10 9.49 -8.61
C PRO A 197 2.30 8.54 -9.49
N TRP A 198 2.26 8.76 -10.81
CA TRP A 198 1.56 7.86 -11.72
C TRP A 198 2.18 6.48 -11.71
N TRP A 199 1.33 5.46 -11.65
CA TRP A 199 1.75 4.12 -12.06
C TRP A 199 1.98 4.17 -13.56
N ARG A 200 3.25 4.13 -13.99
CA ARG A 200 3.63 4.30 -15.39
C ARG A 200 2.85 3.42 -16.38
N LEU A 201 2.33 2.26 -15.99
CA LEU A 201 1.63 1.39 -16.92
C LEU A 201 0.29 1.96 -17.44
N GLU A 202 -0.54 2.57 -16.61
CA GLU A 202 -1.85 3.08 -17.07
C GLU A 202 -1.80 4.53 -17.56
N ALA A 203 -0.84 5.32 -17.08
CA ALA A 203 -0.69 6.73 -17.44
C ALA A 203 0.26 6.93 -18.64
N ASP A 204 1.13 5.96 -18.95
CA ASP A 204 2.00 6.03 -20.11
C ASP A 204 1.27 5.49 -21.34
N ARG A 205 1.22 6.31 -22.38
CA ARG A 205 0.68 5.93 -23.68
C ARG A 205 1.32 4.65 -24.21
N PHE A 206 2.61 4.41 -23.96
CA PHE A 206 3.33 3.25 -24.49
C PHE A 206 2.88 1.91 -23.87
N TYR A 207 2.26 1.95 -22.68
CA TYR A 207 1.68 0.77 -22.02
C TYR A 207 0.14 0.72 -22.16
N THR A 208 -0.49 1.70 -22.81
CA THR A 208 -1.93 1.79 -23.06
C THR A 208 -2.26 1.97 -24.53
N SER A 209 -2.56 3.19 -24.99
CA SER A 209 -3.03 3.49 -26.35
C SER A 209 -2.02 3.14 -27.45
N ASN A 210 -0.73 3.20 -27.14
CA ASN A 210 0.39 2.91 -28.01
C ASN A 210 1.07 1.57 -27.71
N PHE A 211 0.47 0.72 -26.87
CA PHE A 211 0.93 -0.66 -26.72
C PHE A 211 0.43 -1.53 -27.88
N ASN A 212 1.03 -1.35 -29.06
CA ASN A 212 0.63 -2.00 -30.31
C ASN A 212 1.83 -2.27 -31.24
N GLU A 213 1.63 -3.13 -32.26
CA GLU A 213 2.66 -3.50 -33.23
C GLU A 213 3.18 -2.33 -34.06
N GLU A 214 2.39 -1.26 -34.25
CA GLU A 214 2.82 -0.06 -34.98
C GLU A 214 3.91 0.69 -34.22
N THR A 215 3.72 0.87 -32.91
CA THR A 215 4.67 1.60 -32.06
C THR A 215 5.89 0.75 -31.70
N TYR A 216 5.69 -0.55 -31.42
CA TYR A 216 6.76 -1.44 -30.95
C TYR A 216 7.45 -2.23 -32.07
N THR A 217 6.98 -2.12 -33.31
CA THR A 217 7.19 -3.09 -34.41
C THR A 217 6.63 -4.47 -34.07
N LYS A 218 6.25 -5.24 -35.08
CA LYS A 218 5.76 -6.62 -34.89
C LYS A 218 6.70 -7.47 -34.03
N LYS A 219 8.01 -7.41 -34.31
CA LYS A 219 9.03 -8.16 -33.56
C LYS A 219 9.17 -7.67 -32.11
N GLY A 220 9.16 -6.36 -31.88
CA GLY A 220 9.27 -5.82 -30.52
C GLY A 220 8.02 -6.07 -29.68
N PHE A 221 6.84 -6.01 -30.30
CA PHE A 221 5.58 -6.32 -29.62
C PHE A 221 5.51 -7.81 -29.23
N GLU A 222 5.87 -8.69 -30.16
CA GLU A 222 6.01 -10.13 -29.89
C GLU A 222 7.05 -10.40 -28.81
N TRP A 223 8.18 -9.69 -28.81
CA TRP A 223 9.22 -9.81 -27.78
C TRP A 223 8.70 -9.50 -26.37
N VAL A 224 7.90 -8.43 -26.23
CA VAL A 224 7.29 -8.08 -24.94
C VAL A 224 6.26 -9.13 -24.53
N ASN A 225 5.36 -9.53 -25.43
CA ASN A 225 4.29 -10.50 -25.16
C ASN A 225 4.76 -11.95 -24.97
N THR A 226 6.04 -12.25 -25.22
CA THR A 226 6.63 -13.58 -25.02
C THR A 226 7.57 -13.63 -23.81
N THR A 227 7.90 -12.48 -23.23
CA THR A 227 8.77 -12.39 -22.05
C THR A 227 7.89 -12.22 -20.80
N GLU A 228 7.61 -13.32 -20.10
CA GLU A 228 6.67 -13.33 -18.95
C GLU A 228 7.38 -13.14 -17.61
N SER A 229 8.69 -13.37 -17.55
CA SER A 229 9.42 -13.41 -16.29
C SER A 229 10.86 -12.89 -16.40
N LEU A 230 11.42 -12.55 -15.24
CA LEU A 230 12.85 -12.24 -15.14
C LEU A 230 13.72 -13.47 -15.49
N LYS A 231 13.20 -14.70 -15.39
CA LYS A 231 13.91 -15.91 -15.83
C LYS A 231 14.21 -15.84 -17.33
N ASP A 232 13.22 -15.47 -18.13
CA ASP A 232 13.35 -15.36 -19.60
C ASP A 232 14.41 -14.33 -20.01
N VAL A 233 14.50 -13.23 -19.26
CA VAL A 233 15.54 -12.22 -19.44
C VAL A 233 16.92 -12.76 -19.08
N ILE A 234 17.05 -13.46 -17.94
CA ILE A 234 18.33 -14.05 -17.51
C ILE A 234 18.80 -15.09 -18.52
N ASP A 235 17.94 -16.01 -18.95
CA ASP A 235 18.31 -17.08 -19.88
C ASP A 235 18.73 -16.57 -21.25
N ARG A 236 18.15 -15.44 -21.68
CA ARG A 236 18.53 -14.76 -22.91
C ARG A 236 19.95 -14.17 -22.85
N HIS A 237 20.36 -13.61 -21.71
CA HIS A 237 21.67 -12.95 -21.57
C HIS A 237 22.76 -13.87 -21.00
N TYR A 238 22.38 -14.87 -20.22
CA TYR A 238 23.27 -15.84 -19.58
C TYR A 238 22.72 -17.27 -19.76
N PRO A 239 22.80 -17.83 -20.97
CA PRO A 239 22.27 -19.17 -21.26
C PRO A 239 22.84 -20.25 -20.33
N GLY A 240 21.97 -21.08 -19.77
CA GLY A 240 22.34 -22.18 -18.86
C GLY A 240 22.62 -21.75 -17.41
N MET A 241 22.45 -20.47 -17.07
CA MET A 241 22.56 -20.00 -15.68
C MET A 241 21.42 -20.57 -14.82
N THR A 242 20.18 -20.43 -15.28
CA THR A 242 19.01 -20.88 -14.50
C THR A 242 18.96 -22.40 -14.44
N ASP A 243 19.33 -23.11 -15.52
CA ASP A 243 19.41 -24.58 -15.53
C ASP A 243 20.38 -25.14 -14.48
N LYS A 244 21.45 -24.39 -14.16
CA LYS A 244 22.45 -24.81 -13.18
C LYS A 244 22.09 -24.45 -11.74
N TRP A 245 21.45 -23.30 -11.53
CA TRP A 245 21.35 -22.69 -10.20
C TRP A 245 19.93 -22.39 -9.73
N LEU A 246 18.92 -22.36 -10.62
CA LEU A 246 17.54 -22.05 -10.27
C LEU A 246 16.69 -23.33 -10.22
N ASN A 247 16.46 -23.84 -9.01
CA ASN A 247 15.53 -24.95 -8.74
C ASN A 247 14.09 -24.46 -8.51
N ALA A 248 13.94 -23.23 -8.01
CA ALA A 248 12.64 -22.64 -7.72
C ALA A 248 11.83 -22.29 -8.98
N SER A 249 10.50 -22.21 -8.85
CA SER A 249 9.61 -21.83 -9.96
C SER A 249 9.65 -20.34 -10.31
N SER A 250 10.29 -19.49 -9.50
CA SER A 250 10.41 -18.04 -9.72
C SER A 250 11.79 -17.56 -9.33
N THR A 251 12.37 -16.64 -10.11
CA THR A 251 13.65 -16.00 -9.83
C THR A 251 13.61 -15.07 -8.62
N PHE A 252 12.41 -14.73 -8.12
CA PHE A 252 12.19 -13.92 -6.92
C PHE A 252 12.07 -14.76 -5.63
N SER A 253 11.98 -16.08 -5.76
CA SER A 253 12.09 -17.02 -4.65
C SER A 253 13.56 -17.34 -4.37
N VAL A 254 13.85 -17.97 -3.23
CA VAL A 254 15.21 -18.49 -2.99
C VAL A 254 15.51 -19.57 -4.01
N TRP A 255 16.63 -19.46 -4.73
CA TRP A 255 16.87 -20.26 -5.94
C TRP A 255 17.00 -21.77 -5.69
N ASP A 256 17.45 -22.17 -4.51
CA ASP A 256 17.53 -23.58 -4.09
C ASP A 256 16.20 -24.15 -3.55
N ALA A 257 15.12 -23.35 -3.58
CA ALA A 257 13.82 -23.79 -3.11
C ALA A 257 13.28 -24.93 -3.97
N PRO A 258 12.62 -25.94 -3.37
CA PRO A 258 11.91 -26.93 -4.16
C PRO A 258 10.84 -26.22 -5.02
N PRO A 259 10.59 -26.69 -6.25
CA PRO A 259 9.58 -26.11 -7.11
C PRO A 259 8.18 -26.28 -6.49
N ASN A 260 7.30 -25.32 -6.75
CA ASN A 260 5.92 -25.39 -6.30
C ASN A 260 5.19 -26.57 -6.97
N ILE A 261 4.52 -27.39 -6.17
CA ILE A 261 3.67 -28.48 -6.68
C ILE A 261 2.37 -27.85 -7.22
N PRO A 262 1.98 -28.13 -8.47
CA PRO A 262 0.73 -27.62 -9.01
C PRO A 262 -0.46 -28.07 -8.17
N ASN A 263 -1.30 -27.12 -7.74
CA ASN A 263 -2.50 -27.44 -6.98
C ASN A 263 -3.63 -27.83 -7.96
N PRO A 264 -4.19 -29.06 -7.87
CA PRO A 264 -5.19 -29.56 -8.80
C PRO A 264 -6.54 -28.84 -8.69
N ILE A 265 -6.79 -28.14 -7.58
CA ILE A 265 -8.00 -27.35 -7.41
C ILE A 265 -7.90 -26.07 -8.26
N PRO A 266 -8.90 -25.77 -9.11
CA PRO A 266 -8.94 -24.53 -9.87
C PRO A 266 -8.74 -23.31 -8.96
N ILE A 267 -7.97 -22.32 -9.42
CA ILE A 267 -7.48 -21.21 -8.57
C ILE A 267 -8.59 -20.52 -7.76
N TYR A 268 -9.77 -20.32 -8.37
CA TYR A 268 -10.91 -19.64 -7.74
C TYR A 268 -11.68 -20.49 -6.73
N LEU A 269 -11.44 -21.80 -6.68
CA LEU A 269 -12.08 -22.74 -5.76
C LEU A 269 -11.16 -23.14 -4.60
N ARG A 270 -9.91 -22.66 -4.59
CA ARG A 270 -8.95 -22.98 -3.53
C ARG A 270 -9.41 -22.38 -2.20
N THR A 271 -9.15 -23.09 -1.11
CA THR A 271 -9.29 -22.58 0.25
C THR A 271 -7.89 -22.34 0.83
N PRO A 272 -7.61 -21.13 1.36
CA PRO A 272 -6.37 -20.89 2.10
C PRO A 272 -6.35 -21.77 3.36
N SER A 273 -5.27 -22.52 3.54
CA SER A 273 -4.98 -23.34 4.73
C SER A 273 -4.35 -22.52 5.83
#